data_AF-A0A368ZVC0-F1
#
_entry.id   AF-A0A368ZVC0-F1
#
_cell.length_a   1.000
_cell.length_b   1.000
_cell.length_c   1.000
_cell.angle_alpha   90.00
_cell.angle_beta   90.00
_cell.angle_gamma   90.00
#
_symmetry.space_group_name_H-M   'P 1'
#
loop_
_entity.id
_entity.type
_entity.pdbx_description
1 polymer ?
#
loop_
_entity_poly.entity_id
_entity_poly.type
_entity_poly.pdbx_seq_one_letter_code
_entity_poly.pdbx_strand_id
1 'polypeptide(L)'
;MSGVRTYQNLNSLVTRLRDDLNDKELVLLYAYNRTGKTRLSMDFKDRGKRNNNGKPDTLYFNAFTEDLFTWENDLENDSARGLKVNYESRFFDGFSSLGLEPTIDEYLSRYADFGFDFDYKEIRQGGETFSKPYFVKFSKDTQENIKISRGEESIFIWCIFMAICERILDSHESYQWVKYIYVDDPISSLDDNNAVAITCDLAKLLRRATNRKNESGISNPLKIVVSSHHSLFFNVMCNEIGRAKENEPKVKHRRYFLHRPNSEGIYTLQPTEDTPFFHHVASLAELQKAADPETGKLYTFHFNALRSIMEKTAAFFGHSDISFCLKKIDNDENRALFNRVLNLLSHGSYAIFEPTPMGEDNQNLFRQILKDFIASFQFDLPKIFAEPSARKPT
;
A
#
# COMPACT_ATOMS: atom_id res chain seq x y z
N MET A 1 -6.58 -3.67 24.23
CA MET A 1 -7.41 -4.83 23.83
C MET A 1 -6.74 -5.50 22.64
N SER A 2 -6.00 -6.57 22.87
CA SER A 2 -5.09 -7.27 21.93
C SER A 2 -5.76 -8.39 21.12
N GLY A 3 -7.09 -8.35 20.94
CA GLY A 3 -7.83 -9.41 20.26
C GLY A 3 -8.04 -9.15 18.77
N VAL A 4 -7.94 -10.21 17.96
CA VAL A 4 -8.44 -10.24 16.58
C VAL A 4 -9.94 -9.96 16.60
N ARG A 5 -10.42 -9.09 15.72
CA ARG A 5 -11.85 -8.78 15.56
C ARG A 5 -12.33 -9.14 14.16
N THR A 6 -13.49 -9.76 14.09
CA THR A 6 -14.12 -10.19 12.83
C THR A 6 -15.27 -9.27 12.46
N TYR A 7 -15.35 -8.93 11.18
CA TYR A 7 -16.35 -8.06 10.57
C TYR A 7 -17.03 -8.81 9.44
N GLN A 8 -18.36 -8.86 9.46
CA GLN A 8 -19.14 -9.67 8.53
C GLN A 8 -19.16 -9.12 7.10
N ASN A 9 -18.84 -7.83 6.94
CA ASN A 9 -18.82 -7.16 5.65
C ASN A 9 -17.99 -5.87 5.69
N LEU A 10 -17.75 -5.29 4.52
CA LEU A 10 -16.97 -4.08 4.33
C LEU A 10 -17.56 -2.86 5.05
N ASN A 11 -18.89 -2.72 5.10
CA ASN A 11 -19.55 -1.62 5.82
C ASN A 11 -19.26 -1.64 7.32
N SER A 12 -19.27 -2.82 7.95
CA SER A 12 -18.93 -2.96 9.37
C SER A 12 -17.46 -2.67 9.65
N LEU A 13 -16.56 -3.05 8.73
CA LEU A 13 -15.14 -2.71 8.77
C LEU A 13 -14.92 -1.19 8.64
N VAL A 14 -15.55 -0.52 7.67
CA VAL A 14 -15.48 0.94 7.49
C VAL A 14 -15.99 1.68 8.72
N THR A 15 -17.10 1.21 9.31
CA THR A 15 -17.63 1.80 10.54
C THR A 15 -16.57 1.76 11.64
N ARG A 16 -15.92 0.60 11.83
CA ARG A 16 -14.83 0.48 12.77
C ARG A 16 -13.68 1.46 12.51
N LEU A 17 -13.23 1.59 11.26
CA LEU A 17 -12.12 2.49 10.91
C LEU A 17 -12.47 3.96 11.17
N ARG A 18 -13.70 4.37 10.84
CA ARG A 18 -14.19 5.73 11.15
C ARG A 18 -14.30 5.95 12.66
N ASP A 19 -14.76 4.96 13.42
CA ASP A 19 -14.82 5.03 14.89
C ASP A 19 -13.43 5.17 15.52
N ASP A 20 -12.43 4.44 15.01
CA ASP A 20 -11.05 4.56 15.48
C ASP A 20 -10.48 5.96 15.27
N LEU A 21 -10.92 6.66 14.22
CA LEU A 21 -10.55 8.03 13.92
C LEU A 21 -11.32 9.09 14.74
N ASN A 22 -12.15 8.69 15.72
CA ASN A 22 -12.70 9.62 16.71
C ASN A 22 -11.68 9.97 17.79
N ASP A 23 -10.85 9.00 18.19
CA ASP A 23 -9.85 9.17 19.26
C ASP A 23 -8.40 9.15 18.75
N LYS A 24 -8.22 8.87 17.45
CA LYS A 24 -6.94 8.77 16.76
C LYS A 24 -6.96 9.67 15.53
N GLU A 25 -5.81 10.21 15.17
CA GLU A 25 -5.69 11.01 13.95
C GLU A 25 -5.33 10.14 12.74
N LEU A 26 -4.76 8.94 12.95
CA LEU A 26 -4.26 8.10 11.86
C LEU A 26 -4.48 6.59 12.09
N VAL A 27 -4.86 5.87 11.02
CA VAL A 27 -4.92 4.40 10.99
C VAL A 27 -4.02 3.85 9.89
N LEU A 28 -3.05 3.01 10.25
CA LEU A 28 -2.22 2.25 9.31
C LEU A 28 -2.77 0.83 9.16
N LEU A 29 -3.02 0.41 7.93
CA LEU A 29 -3.51 -0.93 7.60
C LEU A 29 -2.47 -1.66 6.74
N TYR A 30 -1.88 -2.72 7.29
CA TYR A 30 -1.17 -3.68 6.46
C TYR A 30 -2.18 -4.69 5.93
N ALA A 31 -2.36 -4.78 4.61
CA ALA A 31 -3.26 -5.75 4.02
C ALA A 31 -2.68 -6.30 2.71
N TYR A 32 -2.66 -7.63 2.59
CA TYR A 32 -2.17 -8.32 1.41
C TYR A 32 -2.95 -7.97 0.15
N ASN A 33 -2.39 -8.35 -1.00
CA ASN A 33 -3.09 -8.30 -2.27
C ASN A 33 -4.39 -9.10 -2.22
N ARG A 34 -5.38 -8.67 -2.99
CA ARG A 34 -6.73 -9.28 -3.07
C ARG A 34 -7.59 -9.18 -1.79
N THR A 35 -7.13 -8.49 -0.74
CA THR A 35 -7.98 -8.16 0.43
C THR A 35 -9.11 -7.17 0.10
N GLY A 36 -9.00 -6.43 -1.01
CA GLY A 36 -10.01 -5.46 -1.45
C GLY A 36 -9.81 -4.05 -0.89
N LYS A 37 -8.57 -3.63 -0.66
CA LYS A 37 -8.22 -2.30 -0.13
C LYS A 37 -8.80 -1.13 -0.94
N THR A 38 -8.80 -1.23 -2.28
CA THR A 38 -9.39 -0.20 -3.12
C THR A 38 -10.90 -0.08 -2.89
N ARG A 39 -11.61 -1.21 -2.76
CA ARG A 39 -13.04 -1.21 -2.37
C ARG A 39 -13.24 -0.63 -0.97
N LEU A 40 -12.35 -0.95 -0.02
CA LEU A 40 -12.39 -0.39 1.32
C LEU A 40 -12.26 1.14 1.31
N SER A 41 -11.35 1.70 0.50
CA SER A 41 -11.17 3.14 0.35
C SER A 41 -12.43 3.82 -0.22
N MET A 42 -13.07 3.20 -1.21
CA MET A 42 -14.29 3.72 -1.82
C MET A 42 -15.49 3.63 -0.88
N ASP A 43 -15.68 2.49 -0.21
CA ASP A 43 -16.75 2.34 0.80
C ASP A 43 -16.56 3.32 1.97
N PHE A 44 -15.31 3.61 2.35
CA PHE A 44 -14.98 4.61 3.35
C PHE A 44 -15.44 6.00 2.91
N LYS A 45 -15.11 6.42 1.69
CA LYS A 45 -15.53 7.71 1.12
C LYS A 45 -17.04 7.78 0.92
N ASP A 46 -17.68 6.71 0.43
CA ASP A 46 -19.12 6.67 0.19
C ASP A 46 -19.93 6.62 1.49
N ARG A 47 -19.37 6.08 2.58
CA ARG A 47 -19.97 6.19 3.93
C ARG A 47 -20.09 7.65 4.37
N GLY A 48 -19.05 8.46 4.15
CA GLY A 48 -19.08 9.88 4.46
C GLY A 48 -20.11 10.62 3.61
N LYS A 49 -20.14 10.33 2.31
CA LYS A 49 -21.12 10.87 1.37
C LYS A 49 -22.57 10.58 1.79
N ARG A 50 -22.87 9.34 2.20
CA ARG A 50 -24.19 8.92 2.70
C ARG A 50 -24.60 9.67 3.97
N ASN A 51 -23.66 9.89 4.89
CA ASN A 51 -23.93 10.57 6.15
C ASN A 51 -24.03 12.10 6.03
N ASN A 52 -23.60 12.67 4.89
CA ASN A 52 -23.50 14.11 4.69
C ASN A 52 -24.35 14.57 3.48
N ASN A 53 -25.59 14.06 3.36
CA ASN A 53 -26.56 14.45 2.32
C ASN A 53 -25.99 14.44 0.89
N GLY A 54 -25.17 13.45 0.56
CA GLY A 54 -24.58 13.32 -0.77
C GLY A 54 -23.28 14.12 -0.97
N LYS A 55 -22.81 14.88 0.03
CA LYS A 55 -21.55 15.64 -0.06
C LYS A 55 -20.36 14.81 0.43
N PRO A 56 -19.29 14.65 -0.37
CA PRO A 56 -18.11 13.90 0.05
C PRO A 56 -17.38 14.61 1.21
N ASP A 57 -16.69 13.84 2.04
CA ASP A 57 -15.86 14.32 3.16
C ASP A 57 -14.42 13.76 3.12
N THR A 58 -14.10 12.94 2.13
CA THR A 58 -12.87 12.15 2.02
C THR A 58 -12.19 12.43 0.69
N LEU A 59 -10.93 12.89 0.72
CA LEU A 59 -10.02 12.84 -0.42
C LEU A 59 -9.30 11.48 -0.39
N TYR A 60 -9.06 10.87 -1.55
CA TYR A 60 -8.40 9.57 -1.61
C TYR A 60 -7.32 9.52 -2.70
N PHE A 61 -6.37 8.61 -2.52
CA PHE A 61 -5.41 8.15 -3.53
C PHE A 61 -5.55 6.64 -3.67
N ASN A 62 -5.87 6.16 -4.87
CA ASN A 62 -6.02 4.75 -5.22
C ASN A 62 -6.09 4.61 -6.76
N ALA A 63 -6.35 3.41 -7.28
CA ALA A 63 -6.51 3.16 -8.71
C ALA A 63 -7.54 4.08 -9.41
N PHE A 64 -8.66 4.46 -8.76
CA PHE A 64 -9.61 5.41 -9.36
C PHE A 64 -9.05 6.82 -9.51
N THR A 65 -8.01 7.17 -8.74
CA THR A 65 -7.30 8.45 -8.86
C THR A 65 -6.34 8.40 -10.05
N GLU A 66 -5.66 7.27 -10.23
CA GLU A 66 -4.79 7.03 -11.39
C GLU A 66 -5.61 7.02 -12.69
N ASP A 67 -6.80 6.41 -12.68
CA ASP A 67 -7.75 6.38 -13.80
C ASP A 67 -8.28 7.77 -14.20
N LEU A 68 -8.01 8.84 -13.42
CA LEU A 68 -8.28 10.22 -13.85
C LEU A 68 -7.34 10.69 -14.96
N PHE A 69 -6.27 9.93 -15.22
CA PHE A 69 -5.27 10.20 -16.24
C PHE A 69 -5.31 9.08 -17.27
N THR A 70 -5.33 9.42 -18.55
CA THR A 70 -5.35 8.43 -19.62
C THR A 70 -4.39 8.85 -20.72
N TRP A 71 -3.52 7.93 -21.13
CA TRP A 71 -2.62 8.20 -22.24
C TRP A 71 -3.37 8.45 -23.54
N GLU A 72 -2.99 9.52 -24.20
CA GLU A 72 -3.28 9.76 -25.60
C GLU A 72 -2.01 9.47 -26.40
N ASN A 73 -1.98 8.31 -27.06
CA ASN A 73 -0.79 7.83 -27.78
C ASN A 73 -0.84 8.15 -29.28
N ASP A 74 -2.01 8.43 -29.86
CA ASP A 74 -2.25 8.36 -31.31
C ASP A 74 -3.03 9.58 -31.85
N LEU A 75 -2.55 10.81 -31.64
CA LEU A 75 -3.07 11.99 -32.37
C LEU A 75 -2.53 12.01 -33.81
N GLU A 76 -3.25 12.68 -34.72
CA GLU A 76 -2.81 12.85 -36.11
C GLU A 76 -1.35 13.33 -36.17
N ASN A 77 -0.52 12.58 -36.91
CA ASN A 77 0.91 12.79 -37.11
C ASN A 77 1.82 12.59 -35.88
N ASP A 78 1.45 11.77 -34.88
CA ASP A 78 2.32 11.44 -33.73
C ASP A 78 2.76 12.70 -32.92
N SER A 79 2.01 13.80 -33.07
CA SER A 79 2.52 15.15 -32.79
C SER A 79 2.44 15.58 -31.33
N ALA A 80 1.59 14.94 -30.51
CA ALA A 80 1.49 15.21 -29.08
C ALA A 80 1.17 13.94 -28.29
N ARG A 81 2.18 13.44 -27.55
CA ARG A 81 2.03 12.32 -26.61
C ARG A 81 1.90 12.90 -25.21
N GLY A 82 0.89 12.48 -24.47
CA GLY A 82 0.64 12.99 -23.13
C GLY A 82 -0.53 12.34 -22.42
N LEU A 83 -0.83 12.82 -21.21
CA LEU A 83 -1.95 12.35 -20.41
C LEU A 83 -3.14 13.28 -20.59
N LYS A 84 -4.26 12.74 -21.07
CA LYS A 84 -5.58 13.35 -20.90
C LYS A 84 -5.98 13.32 -19.43
N VAL A 85 -6.52 14.44 -18.95
CA VAL A 85 -6.95 14.62 -17.58
C VAL A 85 -8.47 14.69 -17.51
N ASN A 86 -9.06 13.92 -16.59
CA ASN A 86 -10.49 14.02 -16.25
C ASN A 86 -10.75 15.20 -15.31
N TYR A 87 -10.64 16.41 -15.86
CA TYR A 87 -10.74 17.70 -15.16
C TYR A 87 -12.10 17.98 -14.50
N GLU A 88 -13.14 17.22 -14.83
CA GLU A 88 -14.45 17.31 -14.17
C GLU A 88 -14.42 16.77 -12.74
N SER A 89 -13.41 15.97 -12.40
CA SER A 89 -13.20 15.48 -11.04
C SER A 89 -12.85 16.63 -10.09
N ARG A 90 -13.43 16.60 -8.89
CA ARG A 90 -13.11 17.53 -7.79
C ARG A 90 -11.65 17.46 -7.35
N PHE A 91 -10.95 16.39 -7.72
CA PHE A 91 -9.52 16.26 -7.54
C PHE A 91 -8.77 17.47 -8.11
N PHE A 92 -9.23 18.02 -9.24
CA PHE A 92 -8.59 19.14 -9.93
C PHE A 92 -9.13 20.53 -9.56
N ASP A 93 -10.03 20.65 -8.57
CA ASP A 93 -10.64 21.96 -8.21
C ASP A 93 -9.62 22.97 -7.67
N GLY A 94 -8.47 22.53 -7.18
CA GLY A 94 -7.36 23.40 -6.73
C GLY A 94 -6.52 23.99 -7.86
N PHE A 95 -6.62 23.46 -9.08
CA PHE A 95 -5.86 23.97 -10.23
C PHE A 95 -6.45 25.26 -10.80
N SER A 96 -7.69 25.61 -10.47
CA SER A 96 -8.38 26.76 -11.07
C SER A 96 -7.99 28.11 -10.48
N SER A 97 -7.35 28.14 -9.30
CA SER A 97 -7.08 29.39 -8.56
C SER A 97 -5.60 29.64 -8.27
N LEU A 98 -4.73 28.62 -8.35
CA LEU A 98 -3.31 28.67 -7.98
C LEU A 98 -2.47 27.68 -8.80
N GLY A 99 -1.19 28.01 -8.99
CA GLY A 99 -0.21 27.08 -9.57
C GLY A 99 0.15 25.97 -8.60
N LEU A 100 -0.31 24.74 -8.87
CA LEU A 100 0.12 23.54 -8.17
C LEU A 100 1.46 23.02 -8.70
N GLU A 101 1.81 23.42 -9.92
CA GLU A 101 2.97 23.00 -10.68
C GLU A 101 4.28 23.18 -9.93
N PRO A 102 4.57 24.32 -9.26
CA PRO A 102 5.82 24.45 -8.50
C PRO A 102 5.93 23.43 -7.36
N THR A 103 4.81 23.10 -6.69
CA THR A 103 4.77 22.09 -5.63
C THR A 103 4.88 20.67 -6.20
N ILE A 104 4.24 20.42 -7.35
CA ILE A 104 4.34 19.13 -8.05
C ILE A 104 5.79 18.88 -8.48
N ASP A 105 6.44 19.90 -9.06
CA ASP A 105 7.83 19.86 -9.50
C ASP A 105 8.80 19.61 -8.33
N GLU A 106 8.61 20.30 -7.20
CA GLU A 106 9.43 20.09 -5.99
C GLU A 106 9.38 18.64 -5.47
N TYR A 107 8.23 17.98 -5.57
CA TYR A 107 8.10 16.57 -5.21
C TYR A 107 8.68 15.66 -6.31
N LEU A 108 8.36 15.95 -7.58
CA LEU A 108 8.76 15.12 -8.71
C LEU A 108 10.28 15.04 -8.85
N SER A 109 10.98 16.17 -8.71
CA SER A 109 12.43 16.27 -8.85
C SER A 109 13.21 15.42 -7.82
N ARG A 110 12.55 14.93 -6.77
CA ARG A 110 13.13 14.05 -5.75
C ARG A 110 13.08 12.58 -6.14
N TYR A 111 12.17 12.20 -7.05
CA TYR A 111 11.85 10.80 -7.35
C TYR A 111 12.10 10.44 -8.82
N ALA A 112 12.02 11.41 -9.73
CA ALA A 112 12.18 11.18 -11.14
C ALA A 112 12.85 12.38 -11.84
N ASP A 113 13.40 12.11 -13.01
CA ASP A 113 14.19 13.04 -13.81
C ASP A 113 13.51 13.25 -15.17
N PHE A 114 12.40 14.00 -15.14
CA PHE A 114 11.67 14.50 -16.30
C PHE A 114 10.84 15.73 -15.91
N GLY A 115 10.60 16.62 -16.87
CA GLY A 115 9.72 17.78 -16.73
C GLY A 115 8.29 17.48 -17.18
N PHE A 116 7.36 18.34 -16.78
CA PHE A 116 5.97 18.29 -17.22
C PHE A 116 5.44 19.69 -17.52
N ASP A 117 4.41 19.77 -18.37
CA ASP A 117 3.67 20.99 -18.66
C ASP A 117 2.18 20.67 -18.80
N PHE A 118 1.32 21.54 -18.24
CA PHE A 118 -0.13 21.38 -18.28
C PHE A 118 -0.74 22.28 -19.36
N ASP A 119 -1.52 21.69 -20.26
CA ASP A 119 -2.42 22.47 -21.10
C ASP A 119 -3.74 22.70 -20.36
N TYR A 120 -4.18 23.95 -20.36
CA TYR A 120 -5.39 24.41 -19.68
C TYR A 120 -6.52 24.72 -20.67
N LYS A 121 -7.76 24.52 -20.21
CA LYS A 121 -8.94 24.98 -20.94
C LYS A 121 -9.96 25.62 -20.02
N GLU A 122 -10.69 26.57 -20.59
CA GLU A 122 -11.78 27.25 -19.92
C GLU A 122 -13.05 26.39 -19.91
N ILE A 123 -13.61 26.18 -18.72
CA ILE A 123 -14.82 25.40 -18.48
C ILE A 123 -15.85 26.30 -17.82
N ARG A 124 -17.08 26.27 -18.35
CA ARG A 124 -18.22 26.96 -17.75
C ARG A 124 -18.95 26.04 -16.79
N GLN A 125 -19.04 26.41 -15.52
CA GLN A 125 -19.78 25.66 -14.51
C GLN A 125 -20.60 26.64 -13.66
N GLY A 126 -21.93 26.46 -13.64
CA GLY A 126 -22.82 27.30 -12.80
C GLY A 126 -22.89 28.79 -13.18
N GLY A 127 -22.43 29.18 -14.38
CA GLY A 127 -22.37 30.58 -14.83
C GLY A 127 -20.99 31.24 -14.64
N GLU A 128 -20.08 30.56 -13.94
CA GLU A 128 -18.68 30.98 -13.76
C GLU A 128 -17.77 30.23 -14.75
N THR A 129 -16.64 30.86 -15.10
CA THR A 129 -15.63 30.30 -16.02
C THR A 129 -14.38 29.96 -15.22
N PHE A 130 -13.93 28.71 -15.32
CA PHE A 130 -12.76 28.19 -14.61
C PHE A 130 -11.74 27.63 -15.60
N SER A 131 -10.47 27.97 -15.41
CA SER A 131 -9.38 27.31 -16.10
C SER A 131 -9.06 25.98 -15.40
N LYS A 132 -9.00 24.89 -16.16
CA LYS A 132 -8.68 23.54 -15.64
C LYS A 132 -7.70 22.80 -16.56
N PRO A 133 -6.77 22.00 -15.99
CA PRO A 133 -5.81 21.23 -16.77
C PRO A 133 -6.54 20.09 -17.47
N TYR A 134 -6.40 19.96 -18.78
CA TYR A 134 -7.04 18.88 -19.54
C TYR A 134 -6.04 17.93 -20.19
N PHE A 135 -4.77 18.34 -20.28
CA PHE A 135 -3.71 17.55 -20.88
C PHE A 135 -2.39 17.82 -20.17
N VAL A 136 -1.53 16.82 -20.10
CA VAL A 136 -0.17 16.92 -19.55
C VAL A 136 0.84 16.39 -20.56
N LYS A 137 1.84 17.21 -20.87
CA LYS A 137 3.00 16.84 -21.68
C LYS A 137 4.19 16.60 -20.79
N PHE A 138 5.11 15.77 -21.24
CA PHE A 138 6.35 15.47 -20.53
C PHE A 138 7.56 15.77 -21.40
N SER A 139 8.64 16.21 -20.77
CA SER A 139 9.90 16.52 -21.44
C SER A 139 11.07 15.96 -20.67
N LYS A 140 12.19 15.72 -21.36
CA LYS A 140 13.46 15.35 -20.74
C LYS A 140 14.60 15.91 -21.57
N ASP A 141 15.51 16.62 -20.91
CA ASP A 141 16.60 17.35 -21.55
C ASP A 141 16.09 18.30 -22.65
N THR A 142 16.34 17.98 -23.92
CA THR A 142 15.88 18.73 -25.09
C THR A 142 14.72 18.07 -25.83
N GLN A 143 14.24 16.92 -25.35
CA GLN A 143 13.15 16.17 -25.96
C GLN A 143 11.81 16.57 -25.32
N GLU A 144 10.89 17.02 -26.16
CA GLU A 144 9.51 17.34 -25.81
C GLU A 144 8.57 16.17 -26.14
N ASN A 145 7.41 16.13 -25.47
CA ASN A 145 6.35 15.13 -25.69
C ASN A 145 6.82 13.67 -25.56
N ILE A 146 7.64 13.39 -24.54
CA ILE A 146 8.15 12.04 -24.28
C ILE A 146 7.09 11.13 -23.65
N LYS A 147 7.19 9.83 -23.92
CA LYS A 147 6.42 8.81 -23.20
C LYS A 147 7.20 8.37 -21.97
N ILE A 148 6.70 8.72 -20.78
CA ILE A 148 7.24 8.20 -19.51
C ILE A 148 6.75 6.78 -19.23
N SER A 149 7.50 6.03 -18.43
CA SER A 149 7.15 4.67 -18.00
C SER A 149 5.89 4.65 -17.11
N ARG A 150 5.31 3.45 -16.90
CA ARG A 150 4.16 3.30 -15.98
C ARG A 150 4.52 3.62 -14.51
N GLY A 151 5.76 3.33 -14.11
CA GLY A 151 6.26 3.70 -12.78
C GLY A 151 6.37 5.22 -12.63
N GLU A 152 6.96 5.89 -13.61
CA GLU A 152 7.06 7.36 -13.66
C GLU A 152 5.69 8.06 -13.71
N GLU A 153 4.74 7.50 -14.46
CA GLU A 153 3.34 7.96 -14.47
C GLU A 153 2.72 7.87 -13.06
N SER A 154 2.92 6.75 -12.37
CA SER A 154 2.44 6.56 -10.99
C SER A 154 3.08 7.56 -10.02
N ILE A 155 4.39 7.80 -10.14
CA ILE A 155 5.12 8.82 -9.36
C ILE A 155 4.56 10.22 -9.63
N PHE A 156 4.33 10.57 -10.89
CA PHE A 156 3.80 11.88 -11.26
C PHE A 156 2.41 12.13 -10.65
N ILE A 157 1.49 11.16 -10.79
CA ILE A 157 0.14 11.26 -10.22
C ILE A 157 0.20 11.33 -8.69
N TRP A 158 1.13 10.59 -8.07
CA TRP A 158 1.43 10.70 -6.64
C TRP A 158 1.90 12.10 -6.23
N CYS A 159 2.79 12.73 -7.00
CA CYS A 159 3.24 14.11 -6.74
C CYS A 159 2.09 15.12 -6.83
N ILE A 160 1.15 14.94 -7.76
CA ILE A 160 -0.08 15.76 -7.82
C ILE A 160 -0.90 15.61 -6.54
N PHE A 161 -1.10 14.38 -6.07
CA PHE A 161 -1.82 14.12 -4.83
C PHE A 161 -1.14 14.75 -3.61
N MET A 162 0.20 14.67 -3.52
CA MET A 162 0.99 15.31 -2.46
C MET A 162 0.81 16.85 -2.50
N ALA A 163 0.87 17.46 -3.68
CA ALA A 163 0.65 18.90 -3.85
C ALA A 163 -0.78 19.34 -3.45
N ILE A 164 -1.80 18.54 -3.79
CA ILE A 164 -3.18 18.77 -3.33
C ILE A 164 -3.27 18.67 -1.80
N CYS A 165 -2.57 17.72 -1.19
CA CYS A 165 -2.52 17.60 0.26
C CYS A 165 -1.89 18.84 0.91
N GLU A 166 -0.85 19.45 0.33
CA GLU A 166 -0.33 20.74 0.81
C GLU A 166 -1.41 21.82 0.80
N ARG A 167 -2.21 21.93 -0.27
CA ARG A 167 -3.33 22.90 -0.32
C ARG A 167 -4.38 22.65 0.76
N ILE A 168 -4.62 21.39 1.12
CA ILE A 168 -5.51 21.07 2.26
C ILE A 168 -4.90 21.59 3.57
N LEU A 169 -3.59 21.43 3.77
CA LEU A 169 -2.90 21.96 4.95
C LEU A 169 -3.02 23.49 5.03
N ASP A 170 -2.88 24.15 3.88
CA ASP A 170 -3.03 25.60 3.71
C ASP A 170 -4.49 26.08 3.87
N SER A 171 -5.45 25.18 4.11
CA SER A 171 -6.89 25.50 4.25
C SER A 171 -7.53 26.12 3.00
N HIS A 172 -6.96 25.83 1.82
CA HIS A 172 -7.44 26.36 0.55
C HIS A 172 -8.91 26.04 0.30
N GLU A 173 -9.67 27.01 -0.23
CA GLU A 173 -11.13 26.94 -0.37
C GLU A 173 -11.62 25.71 -1.14
N SER A 174 -10.94 25.34 -2.24
CA SER A 174 -11.29 24.18 -3.08
C SER A 174 -11.32 22.85 -2.32
N TYR A 175 -10.63 22.76 -1.17
CA TYR A 175 -10.50 21.53 -0.40
C TYR A 175 -10.95 21.63 1.06
N GLN A 176 -11.67 22.69 1.45
CA GLN A 176 -12.21 22.83 2.81
C GLN A 176 -13.22 21.72 3.21
N TRP A 177 -13.81 21.04 2.23
CA TRP A 177 -14.71 19.92 2.45
C TRP A 177 -13.99 18.65 2.94
N VAL A 178 -12.66 18.57 2.79
CA VAL A 178 -11.87 17.40 3.11
C VAL A 178 -11.68 17.29 4.63
N LYS A 179 -12.29 16.26 5.23
CA LYS A 179 -12.13 15.89 6.65
C LYS A 179 -11.25 14.66 6.81
N TYR A 180 -11.27 13.79 5.81
CA TYR A 180 -10.53 12.54 5.79
C TYR A 180 -9.61 12.46 4.58
N ILE A 181 -8.44 11.86 4.77
CA ILE A 181 -7.55 11.44 3.68
C ILE A 181 -7.45 9.92 3.73
N TYR A 182 -7.69 9.25 2.60
CA TYR A 182 -7.51 7.81 2.45
C TYR A 182 -6.46 7.52 1.39
N VAL A 183 -5.33 6.92 1.77
CA VAL A 183 -4.27 6.51 0.84
C VAL A 183 -4.26 4.99 0.73
N ASP A 184 -4.54 4.45 -0.45
CA ASP A 184 -4.44 3.02 -0.76
C ASP A 184 -3.26 2.76 -1.69
N ASP A 185 -2.30 1.95 -1.21
CA ASP A 185 -1.18 1.44 -1.99
C ASP A 185 -0.43 2.51 -2.80
N PRO A 186 0.15 3.54 -2.15
CA PRO A 186 0.78 4.66 -2.87
C PRO A 186 2.06 4.29 -3.65
N ILE A 187 2.50 3.03 -3.56
CA ILE A 187 3.79 2.51 -4.04
C ILE A 187 3.59 1.28 -4.95
N SER A 188 2.36 0.87 -5.32
CA SER A 188 2.09 -0.47 -5.88
C SER A 188 2.79 -0.85 -7.20
N SER A 189 3.57 0.05 -7.79
CA SER A 189 4.29 -0.10 -9.07
C SER A 189 5.68 0.57 -9.06
N LEU A 190 6.19 1.00 -7.90
CA LEU A 190 7.47 1.71 -7.82
C LEU A 190 8.67 0.77 -7.91
N ASP A 191 9.73 1.27 -8.53
CA ASP A 191 11.08 0.77 -8.33
C ASP A 191 11.41 0.94 -6.84
N ASP A 192 11.82 -0.14 -6.17
CA ASP A 192 12.14 -0.19 -4.73
C ASP A 192 13.05 0.98 -4.31
N ASN A 193 13.84 1.48 -5.25
CA ASN A 193 14.74 2.63 -5.16
C ASN A 193 14.08 3.90 -4.57
N ASN A 194 12.82 4.20 -4.90
CA ASN A 194 12.13 5.41 -4.43
C ASN A 194 11.21 5.19 -3.23
N ALA A 195 10.95 3.93 -2.84
CA ALA A 195 9.93 3.61 -1.87
C ALA A 195 10.18 4.28 -0.52
N VAL A 196 11.43 4.30 -0.05
CA VAL A 196 11.80 4.94 1.22
C VAL A 196 11.60 6.45 1.18
N ALA A 197 12.06 7.12 0.11
CA ALA A 197 11.95 8.57 -0.03
C ALA A 197 10.49 9.03 -0.04
N ILE A 198 9.65 8.38 -0.85
CA ILE A 198 8.20 8.64 -0.92
C ILE A 198 7.54 8.38 0.44
N THR A 199 7.91 7.30 1.13
CA THR A 199 7.35 6.99 2.45
C THR A 199 7.72 8.06 3.48
N CYS A 200 8.97 8.52 3.48
CA CYS A 200 9.45 9.55 4.39
C CYS A 200 8.73 10.88 4.17
N ASP A 201 8.57 11.31 2.91
CA ASP A 201 7.88 12.56 2.59
C ASP A 201 6.38 12.48 2.89
N LEU A 202 5.75 11.34 2.62
CA LEU A 202 4.38 11.08 3.08
C LEU A 202 4.28 11.21 4.59
N ALA A 203 5.15 10.55 5.36
CA ALA A 203 5.10 10.59 6.81
C ALA A 203 5.23 12.02 7.37
N LYS A 204 6.12 12.84 6.81
CA LYS A 204 6.24 14.27 7.16
C LYS A 204 4.94 15.02 6.88
N LEU A 205 4.32 14.79 5.71
CA LEU A 205 3.05 15.41 5.36
C LEU A 205 1.94 14.97 6.33
N LEU A 206 1.82 13.68 6.63
CA LEU A 206 0.79 13.16 7.53
C LEU A 206 0.97 13.69 8.96
N ARG A 207 2.21 13.90 9.43
CA ARG A 207 2.47 14.55 10.72
C ARG A 207 1.95 15.98 10.76
N ARG A 208 2.20 16.77 9.72
CA ARG A 208 1.65 18.13 9.59
C ARG A 208 0.12 18.10 9.52
N ALA A 209 -0.44 17.18 8.75
CA ALA A 209 -1.89 16.98 8.62
C ALA A 209 -2.59 16.64 9.94
N THR A 210 -2.02 15.71 10.70
CA THR A 210 -2.56 15.27 12.00
C THR A 210 -2.32 16.26 13.13
N ASN A 211 -1.52 17.30 12.92
CA ASN A 211 -1.27 18.37 13.89
C ASN A 211 -1.70 19.75 13.38
N ARG A 212 -2.47 19.77 12.29
CA ARG A 212 -2.98 20.99 11.66
C ARG A 212 -3.78 21.82 12.65
N LYS A 213 -3.60 23.13 12.57
CA LYS A 213 -4.41 24.13 13.27
C LYS A 213 -5.20 24.93 12.23
N ASN A 214 -6.38 25.38 12.60
CA ASN A 214 -7.13 26.34 11.77
C ASN A 214 -6.54 27.75 11.91
N GLU A 215 -7.08 28.72 11.15
CA GLU A 215 -6.65 30.13 11.17
C GLU A 215 -6.69 30.76 12.56
N SER A 216 -7.60 30.30 13.43
CA SER A 216 -7.72 30.76 14.82
C SER A 216 -6.75 30.06 15.79
N GLY A 217 -5.83 29.23 15.29
CA GLY A 217 -4.85 28.49 16.09
C GLY A 217 -5.41 27.29 16.85
N ILE A 218 -6.68 26.93 16.62
CA ILE A 218 -7.36 25.78 17.25
C ILE A 218 -6.96 24.50 16.50
N SER A 219 -6.65 23.45 17.26
CA SER A 219 -6.33 22.13 16.69
C SER A 219 -7.49 21.62 15.84
N ASN A 220 -7.21 21.34 14.56
CA ASN A 220 -8.15 20.80 13.59
C ASN A 220 -7.44 19.72 12.76
N PRO A 221 -7.09 18.58 13.37
CA PRO A 221 -6.30 17.55 12.73
C PRO A 221 -7.09 16.87 11.63
N LEU A 222 -6.44 16.59 10.50
CA LEU A 222 -6.99 15.71 9.48
C LEU A 222 -6.97 14.26 9.98
N LYS A 223 -8.01 13.51 9.60
CA LYS A 223 -8.16 12.10 9.94
C LYS A 223 -7.72 11.24 8.78
N ILE A 224 -6.81 10.29 9.01
CA ILE A 224 -6.08 9.66 7.90
C ILE A 224 -6.15 8.14 7.99
N VAL A 225 -6.42 7.48 6.87
CA VAL A 225 -6.23 6.04 6.71
C VAL A 225 -5.19 5.79 5.64
N VAL A 226 -4.19 4.97 5.93
CA VAL A 226 -3.22 4.50 4.93
C VAL A 226 -3.28 2.99 4.91
N SER A 227 -3.53 2.40 3.74
CA SER A 227 -3.49 0.96 3.54
C SER A 227 -2.41 0.58 2.55
N SER A 228 -1.61 -0.44 2.87
CA SER A 228 -0.65 -0.97 1.90
C SER A 228 -0.39 -2.47 2.03
N HIS A 229 -0.07 -3.11 0.92
CA HIS A 229 0.51 -4.46 0.88
C HIS A 229 2.04 -4.45 0.89
N HIS A 230 2.66 -3.29 0.66
CA HIS A 230 4.11 -3.17 0.53
C HIS A 230 4.79 -3.13 1.91
N SER A 231 5.64 -4.12 2.17
CA SER A 231 6.22 -4.34 3.51
C SER A 231 7.19 -3.25 3.94
N LEU A 232 8.11 -2.85 3.06
CA LEU A 232 9.07 -1.77 3.33
C LEU A 232 8.35 -0.46 3.65
N PHE A 233 7.42 -0.03 2.79
CA PHE A 233 6.54 1.12 3.02
C PHE A 233 5.87 1.05 4.39
N PHE A 234 5.20 -0.06 4.72
CA PHE A 234 4.48 -0.18 5.99
C PHE A 234 5.42 -0.09 7.19
N ASN A 235 6.59 -0.72 7.12
CA ASN A 235 7.61 -0.65 8.18
C ASN A 235 8.17 0.76 8.36
N VAL A 236 8.51 1.43 7.26
CA VAL A 236 9.02 2.81 7.29
C VAL A 236 7.94 3.72 7.86
N MET A 237 6.68 3.62 7.41
CA MET A 237 5.55 4.38 7.99
C MET A 237 5.39 4.14 9.50
N CYS A 238 5.49 2.89 9.96
CA CYS A 238 5.33 2.59 11.38
C CYS A 238 6.49 3.16 12.22
N ASN A 239 7.71 3.16 11.70
CA ASN A 239 8.84 3.82 12.36
C ASN A 239 8.69 5.35 12.35
N GLU A 240 8.34 5.88 11.19
CA GLU A 240 8.23 7.31 10.91
C GLU A 240 7.02 7.97 11.55
N ILE A 241 5.95 7.24 11.90
CA ILE A 241 4.78 7.75 12.64
C ILE A 241 4.80 7.32 14.12
N GLY A 242 5.46 6.19 14.42
CA GLY A 242 5.49 5.57 15.73
C GLY A 242 6.35 6.28 16.77
N ARG A 243 7.48 6.84 16.36
CA ARG A 243 8.42 7.51 17.26
C ARG A 243 8.10 8.99 17.34
N ALA A 244 8.10 9.57 18.55
CA ALA A 244 8.22 11.02 18.64
C ALA A 244 9.66 11.37 18.28
N LYS A 245 9.89 12.10 17.18
CA LYS A 245 11.21 12.65 16.86
C LYS A 245 11.38 13.95 17.65
N GLU A 246 12.59 14.26 18.09
CA GLU A 246 12.89 15.57 18.68
C GLU A 246 12.45 16.66 17.68
N ASN A 247 11.66 17.63 18.16
CA ASN A 247 11.03 18.71 17.38
C ASN A 247 9.84 18.33 16.48
N GLU A 248 9.34 17.09 16.50
CA GLU A 248 8.12 16.72 15.76
C GLU A 248 6.95 16.34 16.68
N PRO A 249 5.71 16.77 16.36
CA PRO A 249 4.55 16.46 17.19
C PRO A 249 4.18 14.97 17.13
N LYS A 250 3.68 14.45 18.26
CA LYS A 250 3.26 13.05 18.38
C LYS A 250 1.94 12.82 17.63
N VAL A 251 1.89 11.75 16.85
CA VAL A 251 0.66 11.32 16.13
C VAL A 251 -0.02 10.21 16.93
N LYS A 252 -1.29 10.38 17.32
CA LYS A 252 -2.05 9.26 17.89
C LYS A 252 -2.56 8.42 16.73
N HIS A 253 -2.01 7.23 16.64
CA HIS A 253 -2.31 6.31 15.56
C HIS A 253 -2.79 4.98 16.09
N ARG A 254 -3.35 4.18 15.19
CA ARG A 254 -3.55 2.74 15.34
C ARG A 254 -2.97 2.02 14.15
N ARG A 255 -2.50 0.80 14.38
CA ARG A 255 -1.97 -0.08 13.34
C ARG A 255 -2.75 -1.38 13.38
N TYR A 256 -3.09 -1.86 12.20
CA TYR A 256 -3.80 -3.11 12.05
C TYR A 256 -3.17 -3.95 10.95
N PHE A 257 -3.22 -5.26 11.17
CA PHE A 257 -3.19 -6.22 10.10
C PHE A 257 -4.64 -6.51 9.67
N LEU A 258 -4.93 -6.28 8.39
CA LEU A 258 -6.21 -6.56 7.76
C LEU A 258 -6.08 -7.83 6.92
N HIS A 259 -6.90 -8.82 7.26
CA HIS A 259 -6.97 -10.09 6.55
C HIS A 259 -8.39 -10.35 6.06
N ARG A 260 -8.47 -11.06 4.93
CA ARG A 260 -9.71 -11.54 4.35
C ARG A 260 -9.56 -13.06 4.16
N PRO A 261 -10.01 -13.89 5.12
CA PRO A 261 -9.72 -15.32 5.14
C PRO A 261 -10.28 -16.08 3.93
N ASN A 262 -11.40 -15.63 3.39
CA ASN A 262 -12.10 -16.26 2.26
C ASN A 262 -12.82 -15.22 1.37
N SER A 263 -13.34 -15.68 0.23
CA SER A 263 -14.09 -14.83 -0.71
C SER A 263 -15.47 -14.41 -0.19
N GLU A 264 -15.94 -14.94 0.93
CA GLU A 264 -17.27 -14.70 1.52
C GLU A 264 -17.48 -13.28 2.06
N GLY A 265 -16.45 -12.43 2.04
CA GLY A 265 -16.57 -11.02 2.41
C GLY A 265 -16.46 -10.77 3.92
N ILE A 266 -15.99 -11.77 4.68
CA ILE A 266 -15.61 -11.63 6.07
C ILE A 266 -14.20 -11.01 6.15
N TYR A 267 -14.03 -10.05 7.05
CA TYR A 267 -12.76 -9.37 7.27
C TYR A 267 -12.31 -9.53 8.73
N THR A 268 -11.02 -9.66 8.95
CA THR A 268 -10.43 -9.71 10.29
C THR A 268 -9.42 -8.58 10.46
N LEU A 269 -9.53 -7.84 11.58
CA LEU A 269 -8.53 -6.84 11.99
C LEU A 269 -7.82 -7.32 13.25
N GLN A 270 -6.50 -7.37 13.20
CA GLN A 270 -5.64 -7.61 14.35
C GLN A 270 -4.84 -6.35 14.68
N PRO A 271 -5.00 -5.75 15.87
CA PRO A 271 -4.12 -4.67 16.32
C PRO A 271 -2.67 -5.14 16.34
N THR A 272 -1.74 -4.27 15.93
CA THR A 272 -0.30 -4.53 16.01
C THR A 272 0.43 -3.33 16.60
N GLU A 273 1.43 -3.58 17.44
CA GLU A 273 2.35 -2.57 17.97
C GLU A 273 3.77 -2.73 17.38
N ASP A 274 4.10 -3.91 16.82
CA ASP A 274 5.43 -4.21 16.27
C ASP A 274 5.48 -4.05 14.74
N THR A 275 6.59 -3.50 14.26
CA THR A 275 7.05 -3.57 12.87
C THR A 275 8.57 -3.68 12.95
N PRO A 276 9.14 -4.89 12.78
CA PRO A 276 9.35 -5.49 11.45
C PRO A 276 9.02 -7.00 11.35
N PHE A 277 8.51 -7.63 12.41
CA PHE A 277 8.41 -9.10 12.49
C PHE A 277 7.27 -9.72 11.66
N PHE A 278 6.24 -8.96 11.32
CA PHE A 278 5.01 -9.54 10.76
C PHE A 278 5.12 -10.04 9.32
N HIS A 279 5.99 -9.50 8.47
CA HIS A 279 6.02 -9.93 7.07
C HIS A 279 6.53 -11.36 6.88
N HIS A 280 7.61 -11.74 7.57
CA HIS A 280 8.11 -13.11 7.50
C HIS A 280 7.14 -14.08 8.15
N VAL A 281 6.59 -13.70 9.29
CA VAL A 281 5.73 -14.56 10.08
C VAL A 281 4.35 -14.73 9.42
N ALA A 282 3.79 -13.69 8.81
CA ALA A 282 2.54 -13.79 8.06
C ALA A 282 2.74 -14.45 6.68
N SER A 283 3.87 -14.22 5.99
CA SER A 283 4.22 -15.03 4.82
C SER A 283 4.41 -16.50 5.18
N LEU A 284 5.02 -16.83 6.33
CA LEU A 284 5.10 -18.21 6.83
C LEU A 284 3.71 -18.79 7.13
N ALA A 285 2.79 -17.99 7.67
CA ALA A 285 1.42 -18.42 7.93
C ALA A 285 0.65 -18.71 6.62
N GLU A 286 0.83 -17.89 5.58
CA GLU A 286 0.29 -18.17 4.24
C GLU A 286 0.91 -19.42 3.62
N LEU A 287 2.23 -19.62 3.78
CA LEU A 287 2.89 -20.85 3.35
C LEU A 287 2.34 -22.07 4.09
N GLN A 288 2.04 -21.97 5.39
CA GLN A 288 1.40 -23.05 6.15
C GLN A 288 0.01 -23.37 5.62
N LYS A 289 -0.80 -22.34 5.35
CA LYS A 289 -2.14 -22.52 4.77
C LYS A 289 -2.08 -23.13 3.38
N ALA A 290 -1.15 -22.68 2.54
CA ALA A 290 -0.93 -23.25 1.21
C ALA A 290 -0.39 -24.70 1.27
N ALA A 291 0.34 -25.04 2.34
CA ALA A 291 0.88 -26.36 2.60
C ALA A 291 -0.13 -27.33 3.23
N ASP A 292 -1.33 -26.87 3.61
CA ASP A 292 -2.39 -27.72 4.16
C ASP A 292 -2.70 -28.89 3.21
N PRO A 293 -2.62 -30.17 3.68
CA PRO A 293 -2.81 -31.32 2.80
C PRO A 293 -4.23 -31.47 2.24
N GLU A 294 -5.25 -30.95 2.93
CA GLU A 294 -6.65 -31.14 2.55
C GLU A 294 -7.19 -30.00 1.68
N THR A 295 -6.75 -28.77 1.96
CA THR A 295 -7.33 -27.54 1.38
C THR A 295 -6.32 -26.69 0.59
N GLY A 296 -5.01 -26.93 0.81
CA GLY A 296 -3.93 -26.12 0.26
C GLY A 296 -3.55 -26.49 -1.17
N LYS A 297 -3.08 -25.49 -1.93
CA LYS A 297 -2.44 -25.69 -3.24
C LYS A 297 -1.05 -25.07 -3.23
N LEU A 298 -0.05 -25.85 -3.62
CA LEU A 298 1.33 -25.41 -3.70
C LEU A 298 1.76 -25.14 -5.14
N TYR A 299 2.41 -23.99 -5.33
CA TYR A 299 2.96 -23.53 -6.60
C TYR A 299 4.45 -23.27 -6.45
N THR A 300 5.22 -23.42 -7.52
CA THR A 300 6.69 -23.27 -7.51
C THR A 300 7.19 -22.00 -6.81
N PHE A 301 6.49 -20.86 -6.98
CA PHE A 301 6.84 -19.59 -6.33
C PHE A 301 6.82 -19.64 -4.79
N HIS A 302 6.12 -20.60 -4.16
CA HIS A 302 6.16 -20.77 -2.71
C HIS A 302 7.56 -21.15 -2.20
N PHE A 303 8.38 -21.86 -3.00
CA PHE A 303 9.79 -22.09 -2.65
C PHE A 303 10.60 -20.79 -2.61
N ASN A 304 10.32 -19.84 -3.53
CA ASN A 304 10.96 -18.52 -3.52
C ASN A 304 10.60 -17.75 -2.24
N ALA A 305 9.33 -17.78 -1.85
CA ALA A 305 8.85 -17.15 -0.64
C ALA A 305 9.51 -17.75 0.62
N LEU A 306 9.56 -19.09 0.72
CA LEU A 306 10.21 -19.79 1.83
C LEU A 306 11.70 -19.46 1.90
N ARG A 307 12.40 -19.50 0.76
CA ARG A 307 13.82 -19.14 0.67
C ARG A 307 14.09 -17.71 1.14
N SER A 308 13.31 -16.73 0.67
CA SER A 308 13.49 -15.33 1.08
C SER A 308 13.34 -15.16 2.60
N ILE A 309 12.45 -15.94 3.23
CA ILE A 309 12.29 -15.95 4.68
C ILE A 309 13.51 -16.59 5.37
N MET A 310 14.03 -17.70 4.84
CA MET A 310 15.23 -18.35 5.35
C MET A 310 16.47 -17.46 5.23
N GLU A 311 16.63 -16.73 4.12
CA GLU A 311 17.75 -15.79 3.91
C GLU A 311 17.73 -14.67 4.95
N LYS A 312 16.55 -14.09 5.20
CA LYS A 312 16.38 -13.03 6.20
C LYS A 312 16.54 -13.55 7.62
N THR A 313 16.12 -14.80 7.87
CA THR A 313 16.36 -15.47 9.16
C THR A 313 17.86 -15.70 9.37
N ALA A 314 18.59 -16.19 8.36
CA ALA A 314 20.04 -16.34 8.43
C ALA A 314 20.75 -15.00 8.68
N ALA A 315 20.38 -13.95 7.95
CA ALA A 315 20.91 -12.61 8.13
C ALA A 315 20.65 -12.06 9.54
N PHE A 316 19.46 -12.30 10.10
CA PHE A 316 19.13 -11.91 11.48
C PHE A 316 20.05 -12.56 12.53
N PHE A 317 20.45 -13.82 12.30
CA PHE A 317 21.42 -14.52 13.14
C PHE A 317 22.90 -14.24 12.77
N GLY A 318 23.16 -13.31 11.86
CA GLY A 318 24.53 -12.92 11.47
C GLY A 318 25.21 -13.87 10.47
N HIS A 319 24.45 -14.67 9.73
CA HIS A 319 24.95 -15.60 8.73
C HIS A 319 24.74 -15.08 7.30
N SER A 320 25.68 -15.40 6.41
CA SER A 320 25.69 -14.94 5.01
C SER A 320 24.72 -15.67 4.08
N ASP A 321 24.25 -16.87 4.46
CA ASP A 321 23.47 -17.73 3.59
C ASP A 321 22.53 -18.66 4.36
N ILE A 322 21.58 -19.27 3.62
CA ILE A 322 20.55 -20.16 4.16
C ILE A 322 21.11 -21.47 4.74
N SER A 323 22.39 -21.80 4.54
CA SER A 323 22.97 -23.03 5.09
C SER A 323 22.88 -23.08 6.59
N PHE A 324 22.87 -21.92 7.26
CA PHE A 324 22.57 -21.84 8.69
C PHE A 324 21.18 -22.39 9.02
N CYS A 325 20.15 -21.96 8.29
CA CYS A 325 18.79 -22.47 8.46
C CYS A 325 18.73 -23.96 8.14
N LEU A 326 19.38 -24.40 7.06
CA LEU A 326 19.42 -25.80 6.64
C LEU A 326 20.10 -26.72 7.66
N LYS A 327 21.17 -26.27 8.32
CA LYS A 327 21.84 -27.01 9.41
C LYS A 327 20.97 -27.17 10.65
N LYS A 328 20.04 -26.25 10.86
CA LYS A 328 19.14 -26.21 12.03
C LYS A 328 17.89 -27.06 11.85
N ILE A 329 17.51 -27.39 10.61
CA ILE A 329 16.29 -28.15 10.31
C ILE A 329 16.56 -29.64 10.05
N ASP A 330 17.80 -30.05 9.75
CA ASP A 330 18.10 -31.46 9.47
C ASP A 330 19.55 -31.88 9.82
N ASN A 331 19.69 -33.12 10.30
CA ASN A 331 20.95 -33.77 10.72
C ASN A 331 21.60 -34.50 9.53
N ASP A 332 21.96 -33.74 8.49
CA ASP A 332 22.75 -34.13 7.31
C ASP A 332 22.11 -35.03 6.22
N GLU A 333 21.06 -35.84 6.46
CA GLU A 333 20.55 -36.78 5.43
C GLU A 333 19.85 -36.10 4.23
N ASN A 334 19.00 -35.08 4.45
CA ASN A 334 18.26 -34.40 3.38
C ASN A 334 18.77 -32.99 3.09
N ARG A 335 19.80 -32.53 3.82
CA ARG A 335 20.33 -31.16 3.70
C ARG A 335 20.80 -30.80 2.28
N ALA A 336 21.47 -31.72 1.59
CA ALA A 336 21.92 -31.52 0.21
C ALA A 336 20.73 -31.48 -0.77
N LEU A 337 19.71 -32.32 -0.54
CA LEU A 337 18.47 -32.34 -1.31
C LEU A 337 17.67 -31.04 -1.13
N PHE A 338 17.49 -30.58 0.11
CA PHE A 338 16.79 -29.34 0.43
C PHE A 338 17.49 -28.13 -0.19
N ASN A 339 18.82 -28.04 -0.05
CA ASN A 339 19.59 -26.96 -0.66
C ASN A 339 19.46 -26.98 -2.18
N ARG A 340 19.54 -28.16 -2.80
CA ARG A 340 19.42 -28.32 -4.26
C ARG A 340 18.04 -27.91 -4.75
N VAL A 341 16.97 -28.35 -4.07
CA VAL A 341 15.60 -28.04 -4.46
C VAL A 341 15.26 -26.58 -4.24
N LEU A 342 15.68 -25.99 -3.11
CA LEU A 342 15.51 -24.56 -2.88
C LEU A 342 16.23 -23.76 -3.96
N ASN A 343 17.46 -24.11 -4.33
CA ASN A 343 18.16 -23.42 -5.41
C ASN A 343 17.51 -23.60 -6.79
N LEU A 344 17.08 -24.82 -7.14
CA LEU A 344 16.48 -25.11 -8.45
C LEU A 344 15.10 -24.47 -8.61
N LEU A 345 14.25 -24.56 -7.59
CA LEU A 345 12.87 -24.09 -7.66
C LEU A 345 12.72 -22.61 -7.28
N SER A 346 13.73 -21.99 -6.64
CA SER A 346 13.69 -20.56 -6.31
C SER A 346 14.21 -19.61 -7.39
N HIS A 347 14.96 -20.12 -8.38
CA HIS A 347 15.66 -19.30 -9.38
C HIS A 347 14.97 -19.28 -10.77
N GLY A 348 13.74 -19.78 -10.89
CA GLY A 348 12.97 -19.65 -12.12
C GLY A 348 12.60 -18.19 -12.38
N SER A 349 13.34 -17.49 -13.24
CA SER A 349 13.16 -16.08 -13.60
C SER A 349 11.78 -15.72 -14.19
N TYR A 350 10.91 -16.70 -14.40
CA TYR A 350 9.61 -16.59 -15.05
C TYR A 350 8.42 -17.02 -14.18
N ALA A 351 8.63 -17.52 -12.95
CA ALA A 351 7.58 -18.17 -12.13
C ALA A 351 6.57 -17.20 -11.47
N ILE A 352 6.78 -15.88 -11.57
CA ILE A 352 5.89 -14.87 -10.94
C ILE A 352 4.64 -14.62 -11.81
N PHE A 353 4.74 -14.77 -13.13
CA PHE A 353 3.67 -14.40 -14.07
C PHE A 353 2.78 -15.59 -14.47
N GLU A 354 3.27 -16.84 -14.34
CA GLU A 354 2.45 -18.06 -14.51
C GLU A 354 2.67 -19.02 -13.32
N PRO A 355 1.70 -19.16 -12.40
CA PRO A 355 1.86 -20.03 -11.24
C PRO A 355 1.77 -21.50 -11.67
N THR A 356 2.91 -22.18 -11.76
CA THR A 356 2.97 -23.63 -12.05
C THR A 356 2.68 -24.43 -10.78
N PRO A 357 1.64 -25.29 -10.76
CA PRO A 357 1.40 -26.19 -9.64
C PRO A 357 2.58 -27.14 -9.42
N MET A 358 2.94 -27.38 -8.16
CA MET A 358 3.99 -28.36 -7.84
C MET A 358 3.48 -29.79 -8.06
N GLY A 359 4.34 -30.68 -8.58
CA GLY A 359 4.11 -32.12 -8.53
C GLY A 359 4.15 -32.66 -7.10
N GLU A 360 3.58 -33.84 -6.87
CA GLU A 360 3.37 -34.42 -5.52
C GLU A 360 4.65 -34.50 -4.68
N ASP A 361 5.76 -34.95 -5.27
CA ASP A 361 7.06 -35.03 -4.58
C ASP A 361 7.54 -33.65 -4.08
N ASN A 362 7.41 -32.62 -4.92
CA ASN A 362 7.78 -31.24 -4.55
C ASN A 362 6.86 -30.67 -3.47
N GLN A 363 5.57 -31.03 -3.47
CA GLN A 363 4.64 -30.63 -2.43
C GLN A 363 5.00 -31.24 -1.08
N ASN A 364 5.28 -32.55 -1.04
CA ASN A 364 5.66 -33.26 0.16
C ASN A 364 6.97 -32.71 0.73
N LEU A 365 7.93 -32.46 -0.15
CA LEU A 365 9.21 -31.86 0.21
C LEU A 365 9.05 -30.44 0.76
N PHE A 366 8.23 -29.61 0.12
CA PHE A 366 7.93 -28.25 0.61
C PHE A 366 7.31 -28.28 2.02
N ARG A 367 6.30 -29.15 2.23
CA ARG A 367 5.63 -29.33 3.53
C ARG A 367 6.61 -29.73 4.62
N GLN A 368 7.53 -30.65 4.32
CA GLN A 368 8.57 -31.09 5.24
C GLN A 368 9.50 -29.93 5.63
N ILE A 369 10.09 -29.25 4.63
CA ILE A 369 11.01 -28.13 4.89
C ILE A 369 10.32 -27.04 5.71
N LEU A 370 9.09 -26.67 5.35
CA LEU A 370 8.33 -25.64 6.06
C LEU A 370 8.05 -26.03 7.52
N LYS A 371 7.64 -27.28 7.75
CA LYS A 371 7.35 -27.80 9.09
C LYS A 371 8.60 -27.78 9.97
N ASP A 372 9.71 -28.29 9.45
CA ASP A 372 10.97 -28.38 10.20
C ASP A 372 11.54 -26.98 10.46
N PHE A 373 11.45 -26.07 9.48
CA PHE A 373 11.86 -24.68 9.63
C PHE A 373 11.06 -23.96 10.73
N ILE A 374 9.74 -24.12 10.76
CA ILE A 374 8.91 -23.48 11.79
C ILE A 374 9.19 -24.06 13.17
N ALA A 375 9.39 -25.37 13.27
CA ALA A 375 9.70 -26.05 14.53
C ALA A 375 11.08 -25.62 15.10
N SER A 376 12.10 -25.53 14.24
CA SER A 376 13.49 -25.22 14.67
C SER A 376 13.70 -23.77 15.12
N PHE A 377 12.91 -22.84 14.58
CA PHE A 377 13.04 -21.39 14.86
C PHE A 377 11.92 -20.81 15.72
N GLN A 378 10.88 -21.61 16.04
CA GLN A 378 9.82 -21.27 17.00
C GLN A 378 9.15 -19.91 16.74
N PHE A 379 8.74 -19.66 15.48
CA PHE A 379 8.04 -18.43 15.12
C PHE A 379 6.67 -18.32 15.84
N ASP A 380 6.37 -17.16 16.43
CA ASP A 380 5.04 -16.86 16.98
C ASP A 380 4.10 -16.41 15.84
N LEU A 381 3.39 -17.37 15.24
CA LEU A 381 2.55 -17.12 14.07
C LEU A 381 1.23 -16.41 14.45
N PRO A 382 0.79 -15.38 13.70
CA PRO A 382 -0.44 -14.66 13.99
C PRO A 382 -1.65 -15.60 14.03
N LYS A 383 -2.37 -15.56 15.16
CA LYS A 383 -3.60 -16.35 15.38
C LYS A 383 -4.70 -16.08 14.36
N ILE A 384 -4.63 -14.98 13.59
CA ILE A 384 -5.57 -14.64 12.52
C ILE A 384 -5.56 -15.63 11.34
N PHE A 385 -4.51 -16.46 11.23
CA PHE A 385 -4.40 -17.52 10.23
C PHE A 385 -4.70 -18.92 10.80
N ALA A 386 -4.80 -19.06 12.13
CA ALA A 386 -5.23 -20.31 12.73
C ALA A 386 -6.74 -20.46 12.50
N GLU A 387 -7.16 -21.54 11.85
CA GLU A 387 -8.59 -21.84 11.76
C GLU A 387 -9.18 -22.00 13.17
N PRO A 388 -10.43 -21.54 13.41
CA PRO A 388 -11.11 -21.86 14.65
C PRO A 388 -11.23 -23.37 14.74
N SER A 389 -10.56 -23.98 15.73
CA SER A 389 -10.64 -25.41 15.95
C SER A 389 -12.10 -25.84 15.94
N ALA A 390 -12.46 -26.71 14.99
CA ALA A 390 -13.77 -27.33 14.97
C ALA A 390 -13.98 -27.94 16.35
N ARG A 391 -14.95 -27.41 17.10
CA ARG A 391 -15.38 -28.00 18.36
C ARG A 391 -15.75 -29.44 18.04
N LYS A 392 -15.00 -30.40 18.61
CA LYS A 392 -15.40 -31.81 18.59
C LYS A 392 -16.81 -31.88 19.19
N PRO A 393 -17.82 -32.38 18.47
CA PRO A 393 -19.09 -32.68 19.09
C PRO A 393 -18.85 -33.77 20.13
N THR A 394 -19.23 -33.48 21.37
CA THR A 394 -19.33 -34.42 22.49
C THR A 394 -20.41 -35.45 22.26
#